data_AF-A0A183EQY0-F1
#
_entry.id   AF-A0A183EQY0-F1
#
_cell.length_a   1.000
_cell.length_b   1.000
_cell.length_c   1.000
_cell.angle_alpha   90.00
_cell.angle_beta   90.00
_cell.angle_gamma   90.00
#
_symmetry.space_group_name_H-M   'P 1'
#
loop_
_entity.id
_entity.type
_entity.pdbx_description
1 polymer ?
#
loop_
_entity_poly.entity_id
_entity_poly.type
_entity_poly.pdbx_seq_one_letter_code
_entity_poly.pdbx_strand_id
1 'polypeptide(L)'
;MGAFLDKPKTDKDNDEGVAHGTRYAVASMQGWRIDMEDAHVVEISMSSEPPFLNWSFYAVFDGHAGNRAARHSAENLLKTLLGTSQFAK
;
A
#
# COMPACT_ATOMS: atom_id res chain seq x y z
N MET A 1 4.73 -30.32 4.96
CA MET A 1 3.79 -29.35 5.56
C MET A 1 3.56 -28.27 4.53
N GLY A 2 2.30 -28.02 4.16
CA GLY A 2 1.93 -27.11 3.07
C GLY A 2 1.99 -25.63 3.47
N ALA A 3 1.62 -24.75 2.54
CA ALA A 3 1.69 -23.29 2.67
C ALA A 3 0.66 -22.65 3.64
N PHE A 4 0.06 -23.44 4.53
CA PHE A 4 -1.04 -23.01 5.39
C PHE A 4 -0.75 -23.28 6.87
N LEU A 5 -1.22 -22.37 7.71
CA LEU A 5 -1.27 -22.50 9.17
C LEU A 5 -2.41 -23.45 9.60
N ASP A 6 -2.33 -23.99 10.81
CA ASP A 6 -3.39 -24.82 11.40
C ASP A 6 -4.68 -24.04 11.70
N LYS A 7 -4.56 -22.73 11.92
CA LYS A 7 -5.66 -21.77 12.14
C LYS A 7 -5.31 -20.43 11.47
N PRO A 8 -6.31 -19.66 11.00
CA PRO A 8 -6.04 -18.36 10.41
C PRO A 8 -5.63 -17.35 11.48
N LYS A 9 -4.65 -16.51 11.17
CA LYS A 9 -4.41 -15.28 11.92
C LYS A 9 -5.45 -14.26 11.49
N THR A 10 -6.31 -13.86 12.43
CA THR A 10 -7.47 -13.01 12.16
C THR A 10 -7.32 -11.58 12.64
N ASP A 11 -6.19 -11.26 13.28
CA ASP A 11 -5.83 -9.90 13.65
C ASP A 11 -5.86 -8.99 12.41
N LYS A 12 -6.41 -7.79 12.61
CA LYS A 12 -6.52 -6.77 11.58
C LYS A 12 -5.53 -5.66 11.87
N ASP A 13 -4.74 -5.31 10.87
CA ASP A 13 -4.04 -4.04 10.85
C ASP A 13 -4.89 -3.07 10.04
N ASN A 14 -5.39 -2.02 10.68
CA ASN A 14 -6.32 -1.06 10.11
C ASN A 14 -5.71 0.34 10.14
N ASP A 15 -5.92 1.09 9.07
CA ASP A 15 -5.67 2.53 9.03
C ASP A 15 -6.86 3.24 8.37
N GLU A 16 -7.16 4.46 8.80
CA GLU A 16 -8.26 5.26 8.27
C GLU A 16 -7.97 6.75 8.42
N GLY A 17 -8.59 7.56 7.56
CA GLY A 17 -8.39 9.00 7.61
C GLY A 17 -9.18 9.80 6.60
N VAL A 18 -8.75 11.04 6.40
CA VAL A 18 -9.37 12.02 5.50
C VAL A 18 -8.31 12.52 4.52
N ALA A 19 -8.65 12.56 3.24
CA ALA A 19 -7.79 13.00 2.17
C ALA A 19 -8.53 13.97 1.24
N HIS A 20 -8.17 15.25 1.31
CA HIS A 20 -8.71 16.31 0.44
C HIS A 20 -10.26 16.31 0.31
N GLY A 21 -10.97 16.15 1.44
CA GLY A 21 -12.43 16.13 1.48
C GLY A 21 -13.07 14.77 1.20
N THR A 22 -12.28 13.73 0.94
CA THR A 22 -12.70 12.33 0.92
C THR A 22 -12.24 11.59 2.18
N ARG A 23 -12.83 10.43 2.49
CA ARG A 23 -12.40 9.57 3.60
C ARG A 23 -11.83 8.27 3.02
N TYR A 24 -10.79 7.73 3.64
CA TYR A 24 -10.23 6.43 3.30
C TYR A 24 -10.24 5.51 4.51
N ALA A 25 -10.22 4.21 4.24
CA ALA A 25 -9.96 3.16 5.21
C ALA A 25 -9.24 2.01 4.49
N VAL A 26 -8.33 1.35 5.19
CA VAL A 26 -7.60 0.17 4.75
C VAL A 26 -7.53 -0.83 5.90
N ALA A 27 -7.64 -2.11 5.56
CA ALA A 27 -7.52 -3.20 6.52
C ALA A 27 -6.74 -4.34 5.86
N SER A 28 -5.81 -4.94 6.60
CA SER A 28 -5.06 -6.10 6.15
C SER A 28 -5.12 -7.24 7.17
N MET A 29 -5.04 -8.48 6.68
CA MET A 29 -5.11 -9.69 7.49
C MET A 29 -4.32 -10.81 6.82
N GLN A 30 -3.45 -11.49 7.57
CA GLN A 30 -2.65 -12.61 7.04
C GLN A 30 -3.50 -13.84 6.70
N GLY A 31 -4.53 -14.14 7.50
CA GLY A 31 -5.39 -15.30 7.29
C GLY A 31 -4.64 -16.61 7.44
N TRP A 32 -4.83 -17.54 6.50
CA TRP A 32 -4.30 -18.90 6.57
C TRP A 32 -2.85 -19.04 6.11
N ARG A 33 -2.28 -18.03 5.45
CA ARG A 33 -0.91 -18.09 4.93
C ARG A 33 0.11 -18.07 6.07
N ILE A 34 1.27 -18.67 5.84
CA ILE A 34 2.37 -18.69 6.82
C ILE A 34 2.96 -17.29 6.98
N ASP A 35 3.09 -16.56 5.88
CA ASP A 35 3.63 -15.21 5.82
C ASP A 35 2.60 -14.22 5.27
N MET A 36 2.64 -13.00 5.80
CA MET A 36 1.94 -11.85 5.22
C MET A 36 2.84 -11.25 4.14
N GLU A 37 2.45 -11.42 2.88
CA GLU A 37 3.22 -10.95 1.73
C GLU A 37 2.73 -9.63 1.15
N ASP A 38 1.50 -9.23 1.48
CA ASP A 38 0.93 -7.98 1.00
C ASP A 38 1.55 -6.76 1.67
N ALA A 39 1.50 -5.63 0.96
CA ALA A 39 1.77 -4.30 1.47
C ALA A 39 0.71 -3.32 0.93
N HIS A 40 0.56 -2.17 1.57
CA HIS A 40 -0.26 -1.09 1.05
C HIS A 40 0.42 0.25 1.33
N VAL A 41 -0.04 1.28 0.64
CA VAL A 41 0.39 2.66 0.87
C VAL A 41 -0.80 3.59 0.74
N VAL A 42 -0.86 4.57 1.64
CA VAL A 42 -1.79 5.69 1.60
C VAL A 42 -0.97 6.97 1.70
N GLU A 43 -0.99 7.76 0.63
CA GLU A 43 -0.34 9.06 0.56
C GLU A 43 -1.38 10.13 0.31
N ILE A 44 -1.60 10.98 1.31
CA ILE A 44 -2.63 12.02 1.24
C ILE A 44 -2.29 13.04 0.18
N SER A 45 -1.05 13.55 0.18
CA SER A 45 -0.54 14.47 -0.82
C SER A 45 0.59 13.80 -1.59
N MET A 46 0.41 13.61 -2.89
CA MET A 46 1.40 12.97 -3.75
C MET A 46 2.72 13.77 -3.82
N SER A 47 2.68 15.10 -3.71
CA SER A 47 3.90 15.92 -3.61
C SER A 47 3.67 17.19 -2.81
N SER A 48 4.74 17.92 -2.45
CA SER A 48 4.63 19.23 -1.78
C SER A 48 4.19 20.38 -2.69
N GLU A 49 4.08 20.16 -4.00
CA GLU A 49 3.83 21.19 -4.99
C GLU A 49 2.57 20.92 -5.83
N PRO A 50 1.90 21.96 -6.34
CA PRO A 50 0.82 21.81 -7.32
C PRO A 50 1.27 21.14 -8.64
N PRO A 51 0.38 20.44 -9.35
CA PRO A 51 -1.01 20.14 -8.95
C PRO A 51 -1.12 19.00 -7.93
N PHE A 52 -0.04 18.25 -7.69
CA PHE A 52 -0.05 17.00 -6.91
C PHE A 52 -0.19 17.18 -5.40
N LEU A 53 -0.09 18.41 -4.89
CA LEU A 53 -0.37 18.74 -3.49
C LEU A 53 -1.77 18.31 -3.04
N ASN A 54 -2.75 18.42 -3.94
CA ASN A 54 -4.15 18.09 -3.67
C ASN A 54 -4.58 16.76 -4.30
N TRP A 55 -3.62 15.90 -4.66
CA TRP A 55 -3.86 14.57 -5.20
C TRP A 55 -3.41 13.54 -4.20
N SER A 56 -4.22 12.50 -4.02
CA SER A 56 -3.91 11.38 -3.13
C SER A 56 -3.58 10.12 -3.92
N PHE A 57 -2.70 9.29 -3.37
CA PHE A 57 -2.29 8.02 -3.94
C PHE A 57 -2.58 6.88 -2.96
N TYR A 58 -3.25 5.84 -3.46
CA TYR A 58 -3.58 4.64 -2.69
C TYR A 58 -3.20 3.43 -3.53
N ALA A 59 -2.52 2.46 -2.94
CA ALA A 59 -2.21 1.21 -3.62
C ALA A 59 -2.13 0.03 -2.65
N VAL A 60 -2.50 -1.14 -3.15
CA VAL A 60 -2.36 -2.44 -2.50
C VAL A 60 -1.47 -3.30 -3.39
N PHE A 61 -0.54 -4.02 -2.79
CA PHE A 61 0.45 -4.85 -3.46
C PHE A 61 0.33 -6.27 -2.91
N ASP A 62 -0.06 -7.21 -3.76
CA ASP A 62 -0.07 -8.64 -3.43
C ASP A 62 1.32 -9.22 -3.69
N GLY A 63 2.00 -9.65 -2.63
CA GLY A 63 3.33 -10.23 -2.71
C GLY A 63 3.27 -11.72 -3.05
N HIS A 64 4.22 -12.18 -3.87
CA HIS A 64 4.37 -13.61 -4.18
C HIS A 64 5.83 -14.02 -4.13
N ALA A 65 6.10 -15.18 -3.53
CA ALA A 65 7.45 -15.71 -3.30
C ALA A 65 8.32 -14.77 -2.42
N GLY A 66 7.69 -14.19 -1.40
CA GLY A 66 8.25 -13.24 -0.46
C GLY A 66 7.62 -11.85 -0.54
N ASN A 67 7.72 -11.09 0.55
CA ASN A 67 7.15 -9.74 0.67
C ASN A 67 8.04 -8.60 0.12
N ARG A 68 9.26 -8.90 -0.34
CA ARG A 68 10.24 -7.87 -0.69
C ARG A 68 9.76 -6.98 -1.84
N ALA A 69 9.18 -7.56 -2.88
CA ALA A 69 8.69 -6.81 -4.03
C ALA A 69 7.53 -5.88 -3.63
N ALA A 70 6.52 -6.43 -2.93
CA ALA A 70 5.37 -5.65 -2.47
C ALA A 70 5.77 -4.49 -1.54
N ARG A 71 6.66 -4.73 -0.56
CA ARG A 71 7.20 -3.69 0.32
C ARG A 71 7.98 -2.62 -0.44
N HIS A 72 8.87 -3.05 -1.34
CA HIS A 72 9.64 -2.12 -2.16
C HIS A 72 8.72 -1.24 -3.04
N SER A 73 7.67 -1.83 -3.61
CA SER A 73 6.67 -1.11 -4.38
C SER A 73 5.89 -0.10 -3.51
N ALA A 74 5.46 -0.48 -2.30
CA ALA A 74 4.79 0.44 -1.39
C ALA A 74 5.66 1.66 -1.03
N GLU A 75 6.97 1.46 -0.84
CA GLU A 75 7.91 2.52 -0.47
C GLU A 75 8.35 3.43 -1.64
N ASN A 76 8.33 2.93 -2.88
CA ASN A 76 9.02 3.57 -4.01
C ASN A 76 8.17 3.80 -5.25
N LEU A 77 7.00 3.18 -5.39
CA LEU A 77 6.20 3.29 -6.62
C LEU A 77 5.76 4.73 -6.86
N LEU A 78 5.26 5.43 -5.84
CA LEU A 78 4.87 6.84 -5.98
C LEU A 78 6.05 7.73 -6.38
N LYS A 79 7.21 7.56 -5.72
CA LYS A 79 8.44 8.32 -6.05
C LYS A 79 8.88 8.07 -7.48
N THR A 80 8.79 6.83 -7.93
CA THR A 80 9.13 6.43 -9.31
C THR A 80 8.18 7.05 -10.31
N LEU A 81 6.86 7.00 -10.03
CA LEU A 81 5.81 7.62 -10.85
C LEU A 81 6.04 9.12 -11.01
N LEU A 82 6.30 9.85 -9.93
CA LEU A 82 6.55 11.29 -9.97
C LEU A 82 7.87 11.65 -10.64
N GLY A 83 8.80 10.70 -10.77
CA GLY A 83 10.05 10.88 -11.51
C GLY A 83 9.92 10.70 -13.02
N THR A 84 8.77 10.25 -13.55
CA THR A 84 8.59 10.07 -15.00
C THR A 84 8.18 11.37 -15.69
N SER A 85 8.45 11.48 -16.99
CA SER A 85 8.12 12.68 -17.76
C SER A 85 6.61 12.96 -17.87
N GLN A 86 5.78 11.94 -17.70
CA GLN A 86 4.31 12.08 -17.70
C GLN A 86 3.78 12.79 -16.44
N PHE A 87 4.56 12.77 -15.36
CA PHE A 87 4.25 13.45 -14.09
C PHE A 87 5.24 14.58 -13.80
N ALA A 88 6.11 14.92 -14.76
CA ALA A 88 6.96 16.09 -14.67
C ALA A 88 6.09 17.36 -14.66
N LYS A 89 6.45 18.31 -13.78
CA LYS A 89 5.82 19.62 -13.70
C LYS A 89 6.26 20.51 -14.86
#